data_AF-A0AAP4UDE4-F1
#
_entry.id   AF-A0AAP4UDE4-F1
#
_cell.length_a   1.000
_cell.length_b   1.000
_cell.length_c   1.000
_cell.angle_alpha   90.00
_cell.angle_beta   90.00
_cell.angle_gamma   90.00
#
_symmetry.space_group_name_H-M   'P 1'
#
loop_
_entity.id
_entity.type
_entity.pdbx_description
1 polymer ?
#
loop_
_entity_poly.entity_id
_entity_poly.type
_entity_poly.pdbx_seq_one_letter_code
_entity_poly.pdbx_strand_id
1 'polypeptide(L)'
;MSLDDKIREQLEHENELLKAQINRDPNLWSMLASAYQGRLGGWMIISTIVAFGLSGLMLWCGYEFFFVESSMATKLQWGVGLLLSSMMQIAIKMWTFNEMNRSATQREIKKLEIAIQTLSQQITEKQK
;
A
#
# COMPACT_ATOMS: atom_id res chain seq x y z
N MET A 1 3.72 -19.78 -41.72
CA MET A 1 3.08 -18.94 -40.69
C MET A 1 2.92 -17.55 -41.26
N SER A 2 1.69 -17.08 -41.33
CA SER A 2 1.37 -15.71 -41.74
C SER A 2 1.73 -14.73 -40.61
N LEU A 3 1.85 -13.45 -40.94
CA LEU A 3 2.13 -12.41 -39.95
C LEU A 3 1.04 -12.35 -38.87
N ASP A 4 -0.21 -12.64 -39.24
CA ASP A 4 -1.36 -12.73 -38.33
C ASP A 4 -1.23 -13.85 -37.31
N ASP A 5 -0.68 -15.01 -37.70
CA ASP A 5 -0.46 -16.12 -36.77
C ASP A 5 0.52 -15.72 -35.66
N LYS A 6 1.59 -14.98 -36.01
CA LYS A 6 2.57 -14.49 -35.04
C LYS A 6 2.01 -13.40 -34.13
N ILE A 7 1.16 -12.51 -34.66
CA ILE A 7 0.50 -11.47 -33.86
C ILE A 7 -0.46 -12.11 -32.85
N ARG A 8 -1.21 -13.13 -33.28
CA ARG A 8 -2.16 -13.86 -32.41
C ARG A 8 -1.44 -14.63 -31.31
N GLU A 9 -0.35 -15.32 -31.65
CA GLU A 9 0.48 -16.05 -30.69
C GLU A 9 1.14 -15.11 -29.65
N GLN A 10 1.62 -13.94 -30.09
CA GLN A 10 2.15 -12.92 -29.17
C GLN A 10 1.08 -12.35 -28.24
N LEU A 11 -0.12 -12.05 -28.77
CA LEU A 11 -1.25 -11.56 -27.99
C LEU A 11 -1.72 -12.60 -26.96
N GLU A 12 -1.83 -13.87 -27.34
CA GLU A 12 -2.20 -14.96 -26.43
C GLU A 12 -1.14 -15.14 -25.33
N HIS A 13 0.13 -15.13 -25.68
CA HIS A 13 1.24 -15.23 -24.72
C HIS A 13 1.28 -14.05 -23.74
N GLU A 14 1.08 -12.81 -24.20
CA GLU A 14 0.96 -11.64 -23.31
C GLU A 14 -0.27 -11.74 -22.39
N ASN A 15 -1.39 -12.24 -22.91
CA ASN A 15 -2.62 -12.42 -22.14
C ASN A 15 -2.44 -13.46 -21.03
N GLU A 16 -1.76 -14.57 -21.32
CA GLU A 16 -1.45 -15.61 -20.33
C GLU A 16 -0.48 -15.11 -19.25
N LEU A 17 0.56 -14.35 -19.63
CA LEU A 17 1.47 -13.71 -18.68
C LEU A 17 0.74 -12.72 -17.77
N LEU A 18 -0.16 -11.90 -18.33
CA LEU A 18 -1.00 -10.97 -17.57
C LEU A 18 -1.91 -11.73 -16.59
N LYS A 19 -2.57 -12.81 -17.05
CA LYS A 19 -3.43 -13.65 -16.21
C LYS A 19 -2.65 -14.34 -15.08
N ALA A 20 -1.43 -14.80 -15.34
CA ALA A 20 -0.56 -15.41 -14.34
C ALA A 20 -0.11 -14.41 -13.25
N GLN A 21 0.21 -13.18 -13.64
CA GLN A 21 0.52 -12.11 -12.68
C GLN A 21 -0.69 -11.66 -11.86
N ILE A 22 -1.88 -11.74 -12.46
CA ILE A 22 -3.16 -11.37 -11.84
C ILE A 22 -3.64 -12.40 -10.81
N ASN A 23 -3.41 -13.70 -11.02
CA ASN A 23 -3.96 -14.76 -10.15
C ASN A 23 -3.17 -15.04 -8.87
N ARG A 24 -2.01 -14.39 -8.66
CA ARG A 24 -1.28 -14.55 -7.41
C ARG A 24 -1.90 -13.65 -6.34
N ASP A 25 -2.48 -14.26 -5.30
CA ASP A 25 -2.86 -13.51 -4.11
C ASP A 25 -1.63 -12.79 -3.57
N PRO A 26 -1.70 -11.46 -3.41
CA PRO A 26 -0.55 -10.73 -2.94
C PRO A 26 -0.29 -11.07 -1.47
N ASN A 27 0.92 -11.51 -1.16
CA ASN A 27 1.39 -11.52 0.22
C ASN A 27 1.31 -10.09 0.80
N LEU A 28 1.10 -9.93 2.11
CA LEU A 28 1.08 -8.62 2.79
C LEU A 28 2.29 -7.74 2.42
N TRP A 29 3.47 -8.35 2.30
CA TRP A 29 4.70 -7.67 1.86
C TRP A 29 4.62 -7.12 0.43
N SER A 30 3.98 -7.86 -0.47
CA SER A 30 3.76 -7.40 -1.84
C SER A 30 2.68 -6.31 -1.93
N MET A 31 1.67 -6.34 -1.05
CA MET A 31 0.70 -5.25 -0.91
C MET A 31 1.40 -3.97 -0.43
N LEU A 32 2.26 -4.10 0.58
CA LEU A 32 3.06 -2.99 1.10
C LEU A 32 3.97 -2.43 0.00
N ALA A 33 4.75 -3.28 -0.68
CA ALA A 33 5.62 -2.86 -1.78
C ALA A 33 4.83 -2.18 -2.92
N SER A 34 3.64 -2.68 -3.25
CA SER A 34 2.78 -2.07 -4.26
C SER A 34 2.28 -0.68 -3.86
N ALA A 35 2.00 -0.45 -2.57
CA ALA A 35 1.62 0.87 -2.07
C ALA A 35 2.79 1.87 -2.16
N TYR A 36 4.03 1.41 -1.94
CA TYR A 36 5.25 2.21 -2.14
C TYR A 36 5.56 2.53 -3.60
N GLN A 37 5.10 1.70 -4.54
CA GLN A 37 5.24 1.92 -5.98
C GLN A 37 4.04 2.64 -6.61
N GLY A 38 2.98 2.86 -5.83
CA GLY A 38 1.76 3.52 -6.28
C GLY A 38 1.93 5.03 -6.47
N ARG A 39 0.85 5.70 -6.91
CA ARG A 39 0.82 7.16 -7.13
C ARG A 39 1.22 7.96 -5.89
N LEU A 40 0.92 7.44 -4.69
CA LEU A 40 1.27 8.05 -3.40
C LEU A 40 2.51 7.41 -2.76
N GLY A 41 3.32 6.67 -3.52
CA GLY A 41 4.52 6.00 -3.02
C GLY A 41 5.53 6.96 -2.36
N GLY A 42 5.73 8.14 -2.94
CA GLY A 42 6.55 9.20 -2.33
C GLY A 42 6.00 9.68 -0.98
N TRP A 43 4.67 9.80 -0.86
CA TRP A 43 4.01 10.13 0.41
C TRP A 43 4.17 9.01 1.44
N MET A 44 4.19 7.75 1.00
CA MET A 44 4.42 6.61 1.87
C MET A 44 5.85 6.64 2.46
N ILE A 45 6.85 6.99 1.66
CA ILE A 45 8.24 7.18 2.15
C ILE A 45 8.30 8.30 3.18
N ILE A 46 7.68 9.46 2.90
CA ILE A 46 7.61 10.58 3.85
C ILE A 46 6.94 10.14 5.15
N SER A 47 5.81 9.42 5.07
CA SER A 47 5.09 8.93 6.24
C SER A 47 5.93 8.00 7.11
N THR A 48 6.77 7.15 6.49
CA THR A 48 7.69 6.25 7.19
C THR A 48 8.84 7.00 7.86
N ILE A 49 9.38 8.03 7.22
CA ILE A 49 10.41 8.90 7.82
C ILE A 49 9.81 9.63 9.03
N VAL A 50 8.61 10.20 8.89
CA VAL A 50 7.91 10.87 9.99
C VAL A 50 7.59 9.89 11.11
N ALA A 51 7.13 8.69 10.79
CA ALA A 51 6.89 7.65 11.78
C ALA A 51 8.18 7.31 12.54
N PHE A 52 9.30 7.12 11.84
CA PHE A 52 10.58 6.81 12.49
C PHE A 52 11.04 7.95 13.42
N GLY A 53 10.91 9.20 12.98
CA GLY A 53 11.19 10.38 13.81
C GLY A 53 10.29 10.44 15.05
N LEU A 54 8.99 10.15 14.89
CA LEU A 54 8.05 10.10 16.01
C LEU A 54 8.36 8.97 16.98
N SER A 55 8.80 7.81 16.50
CA SER A 55 9.22 6.71 17.37
C SER A 55 10.43 7.11 18.22
N GLY A 56 11.39 7.83 17.63
CA GLY A 56 12.53 8.40 18.38
C GLY A 56 12.06 9.40 19.44
N LEU A 57 11.16 10.32 19.09
CA LEU A 57 10.57 11.28 20.02
C LEU A 57 9.79 10.58 21.14
N MET A 58 9.02 9.55 20.81
CA MET A 58 8.25 8.76 21.78
C MET A 58 9.17 8.08 22.80
N LEU A 59 10.27 7.48 22.34
CA LEU A 59 11.27 6.86 23.22
C LEU A 59 11.95 7.90 24.11
N TRP A 60 12.27 9.08 23.56
CA TRP A 60 12.87 10.17 24.33
C TRP A 60 11.92 10.70 25.42
N CYS A 61 10.67 11.00 25.05
CA CYS A 61 9.65 11.43 26.00
C CYS A 61 9.39 10.36 27.08
N GLY A 62 9.39 9.08 26.71
CA GLY A 62 9.26 7.98 27.65
C GLY A 62 10.45 7.91 28.61
N TYR A 63 11.67 8.07 28.11
CA TYR A 63 12.87 8.07 28.94
C TYR A 63 12.86 9.20 29.98
N GLU A 64 12.58 10.44 29.54
CA GLU A 64 12.46 11.62 30.42
C GLU A 64 11.32 11.48 31.43
N PHE A 65 10.20 10.84 31.05
CA PHE A 65 9.08 10.64 31.93
C PHE A 65 9.36 9.62 33.06
N PHE A 66 9.99 8.49 32.72
CA PHE A 66 10.17 7.37 33.66
C PHE A 66 11.46 7.44 34.47
N PHE A 67 12.57 7.90 33.88
CA PHE A 67 13.91 7.75 34.48
C PHE A 67 14.51 9.05 35.01
N VAL A 68 14.04 10.22 34.55
CA VAL A 68 14.61 11.51 34.97
C VAL A 68 13.85 12.05 36.19
N GLU A 69 14.59 12.27 37.27
CA GLU A 69 14.08 12.93 38.46
C GLU A 69 13.91 14.42 38.20
N SER A 70 12.67 14.84 37.99
CA SER A 70 12.29 16.21 37.64
C SER A 70 10.98 16.59 38.33
N SER A 71 10.65 17.89 38.30
CA SER A 71 9.42 18.42 38.88
C SER A 71 8.17 17.77 38.26
N MET A 72 7.07 17.70 39.01
CA MET A 72 5.80 17.14 38.52
C MET A 72 5.30 17.84 37.25
N ALA A 73 5.51 19.15 37.13
CA ALA A 73 5.16 19.93 35.94
C ALA A 73 5.96 19.48 34.70
N THR A 74 7.26 19.24 34.86
CA THR A 74 8.14 18.75 33.78
C THR A 74 7.77 17.33 33.36
N LYS A 75 7.49 16.44 34.32
CA LYS A 75 7.00 15.08 34.02
C LYS A 75 5.68 15.11 33.26
N LEU A 76 4.76 16.01 33.60
CA LEU A 76 3.50 16.14 32.89
C LEU A 76 3.70 16.54 31.41
N GLN A 77 4.63 17.45 31.13
CA GLN A 77 4.96 17.84 29.75
C GLN A 77 5.47 16.65 28.93
N TRP A 78 6.40 15.87 29.48
CA TRP A 78 6.93 14.67 28.83
C TRP A 78 5.86 13.57 28.68
N GLY A 79 4.99 13.41 29.66
CA GLY A 79 3.86 12.48 29.60
C GLY A 79 2.87 12.82 28.50
N VAL A 80 2.52 14.11 28.33
CA VAL A 80 1.68 14.57 27.22
C VAL A 80 2.38 14.38 25.88
N GLY A 81 3.68 14.66 25.80
CA GLY A 81 4.49 14.41 24.60
C GLY A 81 4.52 12.93 24.20
N LEU A 82 4.66 12.04 25.18
CA LEU A 82 4.59 10.59 24.99
C LEU A 82 3.21 10.16 24.47
N LEU A 83 2.15 10.69 25.05
CA LEU A 83 0.77 10.38 24.64
C LEU A 83 0.49 10.87 23.21
N LEU A 84 0.81 12.12 22.90
CA LEU A 84 0.61 12.70 21.57
C LEU A 84 1.43 11.99 20.49
N SER A 85 2.70 11.68 20.76
CA SER A 85 3.54 10.94 19.82
C SER A 85 3.03 9.52 19.57
N SER A 86 2.51 8.84 20.60
CA SER A 86 1.87 7.53 20.44
C SER A 86 0.57 7.59 19.61
N MET A 87 -0.26 8.62 19.82
CA MET A 87 -1.49 8.79 19.03
C MET A 87 -1.19 9.08 17.56
N MET A 88 -0.19 9.92 17.28
CA MET A 88 0.24 10.18 15.92
C MET A 88 0.85 8.94 15.26
N GLN A 89 1.58 8.10 15.99
CA GLN A 89 2.06 6.79 15.50
C GLN A 89 0.90 5.90 15.04
N ILE A 90 -0.17 5.81 15.86
CA ILE A 90 -1.36 5.04 15.53
C ILE A 90 -2.03 5.59 14.27
N ALA A 91 -2.19 6.92 14.18
CA ALA A 91 -2.79 7.57 13.03
C ALA A 91 -2.01 7.31 11.73
N ILE A 92 -0.67 7.41 11.75
CA ILE A 92 0.17 7.13 10.58
C ILE A 92 0.01 5.68 10.15
N LYS A 93 0.11 4.71 11.08
CA LYS A 93 -0.08 3.29 10.74
C LYS A 93 -1.45 3.04 10.13
N MET A 94 -2.51 3.59 10.73
CA MET A 94 -3.88 3.42 10.23
C MET A 94 -4.04 3.98 8.81
N TRP A 95 -3.47 5.16 8.54
CA TRP A 95 -3.46 5.75 7.21
C TRP A 95 -2.69 4.87 6.21
N THR A 96 -1.50 4.36 6.57
CA THR A 96 -0.71 3.47 5.71
C THR A 96 -1.48 2.19 5.35
N PHE A 97 -2.13 1.54 6.31
CA PHE A 97 -2.96 0.36 6.05
C PHE A 97 -4.16 0.69 5.16
N ASN A 98 -4.77 1.86 5.34
CA ASN A 98 -5.87 2.29 4.49
C ASN A 98 -5.41 2.53 3.04
N GLU A 99 -4.23 3.10 2.84
CA GLU A 99 -3.66 3.30 1.51
C GLU A 99 -3.27 1.97 0.84
N MET A 100 -2.79 0.99 1.61
CA MET A 100 -2.57 -0.37 1.13
C MET A 100 -3.88 -1.02 0.67
N ASN A 101 -4.94 -0.93 1.48
CA ASN A 101 -6.26 -1.47 1.13
C ASN A 101 -6.81 -0.79 -0.11
N ARG A 102 -6.70 0.54 -0.20
CA ARG A 102 -7.08 1.31 -1.38
C ARG A 102 -6.36 0.82 -2.63
N SER A 103 -5.05 0.58 -2.55
CA SER A 103 -4.25 0.06 -3.67
C SER A 103 -4.68 -1.35 -4.07
N ALA A 104 -5.00 -2.21 -3.11
CA ALA A 104 -5.51 -3.55 -3.36
C ALA A 104 -6.87 -3.53 -4.08
N THR A 105 -7.81 -2.71 -3.59
CA THR A 105 -9.14 -2.55 -4.21
C THR A 105 -9.03 -2.00 -5.63
N GLN A 106 -8.16 -1.02 -5.89
CA GLN A 106 -7.94 -0.51 -7.24
C GLN A 106 -7.46 -1.59 -8.21
N ARG A 107 -6.63 -2.52 -7.74
CA ARG A 107 -6.14 -3.62 -8.56
C ARG A 107 -7.27 -4.62 -8.87
N GLU A 108 -8.14 -4.91 -7.90
CA GLU A 108 -9.29 -5.79 -8.11
C GLU A 108 -10.30 -5.19 -9.09
N ILE A 109 -10.56 -3.88 -9.01
CA ILE A 109 -11.42 -3.17 -9.98
C ILE A 109 -10.84 -3.30 -11.40
N LYS A 110 -9.53 -3.08 -11.59
CA LYS A 110 -8.90 -3.25 -12.91
C LYS A 110 -9.00 -4.68 -13.44
N LYS A 111 -8.88 -5.70 -12.58
CA LYS A 111 -9.08 -7.10 -12.98
C LYS A 111 -10.51 -7.33 -13.49
N LEU A 112 -11.51 -6.76 -12.81
CA LEU A 112 -12.90 -6.82 -13.24
C LEU A 112 -13.13 -6.09 -14.56
N GLU A 113 -12.54 -4.92 -14.76
CA GLU A 113 -12.62 -4.17 -16.03
C GLU A 113 -12.09 -4.99 -17.20
N ILE A 114 -10.91 -5.62 -17.04
CA ILE A 114 -10.32 -6.48 -18.07
C ILE A 114 -11.18 -7.72 -18.34
N ALA A 115 -11.73 -8.34 -17.29
CA ALA A 115 -12.62 -9.49 -17.43
C ALA A 115 -13.89 -9.13 -18.22
N ILE A 116 -14.49 -7.97 -17.93
CA ILE A 116 -15.67 -7.45 -18.65
C ILE A 116 -15.32 -7.13 -20.11
N GLN A 117 -14.17 -6.51 -20.39
CA GLN A 117 -13.72 -6.22 -21.75
C GLN A 117 -13.51 -7.51 -22.56
N THR A 118 -12.86 -8.51 -21.96
CA THR A 118 -12.64 -9.82 -22.59
C THR A 118 -13.96 -10.52 -22.91
N LEU A 119 -14.93 -10.49 -21.97
CA LEU A 119 -16.25 -11.07 -22.18
C LEU A 119 -17.03 -10.34 -23.29
N SER A 120 -16.97 -9.01 -23.32
CA SER A 120 -17.62 -8.18 -24.34
C SER A 120 -17.08 -8.47 -25.75
N GLN A 121 -15.75 -8.66 -25.87
CA GLN A 121 -15.13 -9.06 -27.14
C GLN A 121 -15.62 -10.43 -27.60
N GLN A 122 -15.64 -11.44 -26.71
CA GLN A 122 -16.11 -12.78 -27.05
C GLN A 122 -17.58 -12.81 -27.49
N ILE A 123 -18.44 -11.99 -26.87
CA ILE A 123 -19.85 -11.87 -27.27
C ILE A 123 -19.94 -11.26 -28.67
N THR A 124 -19.17 -10.21 -28.94
CA THR A 124 -19.16 -9.51 -30.23
C THR A 124 -18.65 -10.42 -31.36
N GLU A 125 -17.61 -11.23 -31.10
CA GLU A 125 -17.09 -12.22 -32.05
C GLU A 125 -18.10 -13.35 -32.34
N LYS A 126 -18.86 -13.82 -31.33
CA LYS A 126 -19.89 -14.85 -31.52
C LYS A 126 -21.11 -14.38 -32.32
N GLN A 127 -21.37 -13.08 -32.41
CA GLN A 127 -22.48 -12.52 -33.17
C GLN A 127 -22.13 -12.23 -34.64
N LYS A 128 -20.88 -12.41 -35.03
CA LYS A 128 -20.35 -12.15 -36.38
C LYS A 128 -20.13 -13.45 -37.15
#